data_AF-B2CFY3-F1
#
_entry.id   AF-B2CFY3-F1
#
_cell.length_a   1.000
_cell.length_b   1.000
_cell.length_c   1.000
_cell.angle_alpha   90.00
_cell.angle_beta   90.00
_cell.angle_gamma   90.00
#
_symmetry.space_group_name_H-M   'P 1'
#
loop_
_entity.id
_entity.type
_entity.pdbx_description
1 polymer ?
#
loop_
_entity_poly.entity_id
_entity_poly.type
_entity_poly.pdbx_seq_one_letter_code
_entity_poly.pdbx_strand_id
1 'polypeptide(L)'
;ASDKVAVVDTREEKLVALVDTGSRPHPGRGANFVHPKFGPVWATSHLGDESIALIGTDPEKHPQYAWKMVQKLEGQGGGSLFIKTHPKSKRLYVDTTLNPEAELAASIAVFDLTNLDKPYEVLPIGEWSEITEGVRRVVQGEFNKAGDEIWFSVWNAKNQESAIVIVDDKTLKKKAVIRDPRLVTPTGKF
;
A
#
# COMPACT_ATOMS: atom_id res chain seq x y z
N ALA A 1 -10.26 7.56 -15.68
CA ALA A 1 -9.84 8.28 -14.46
C ALA A 1 -8.79 9.31 -14.85
N SER A 2 -8.72 10.45 -14.18
CA SER A 2 -7.65 11.45 -14.38
C SER A 2 -6.42 11.04 -13.57
N ASP A 3 -5.22 11.39 -14.05
CA ASP A 3 -3.92 11.10 -13.42
C ASP A 3 -3.56 12.11 -12.30
N LYS A 4 -4.60 12.66 -11.66
CA LYS A 4 -4.52 13.75 -10.68
C LYS A 4 -5.14 13.36 -9.35
N VAL A 5 -4.59 13.92 -8.27
CA VAL A 5 -5.16 13.89 -6.92
C VAL A 5 -5.71 15.26 -6.56
N ALA A 6 -6.99 15.33 -6.19
CA ALA A 6 -7.61 16.55 -5.69
C ALA A 6 -7.41 16.69 -4.18
N VAL A 7 -7.01 17.89 -3.75
CA VAL A 7 -6.86 18.26 -2.35
C VAL A 7 -7.98 19.23 -1.98
N VAL A 8 -8.80 18.84 -1.01
CA VAL A 8 -9.88 19.67 -0.48
C VAL A 8 -9.56 20.06 0.97
N ASP A 9 -9.60 21.36 1.26
CA ASP A 9 -9.60 21.85 2.63
C ASP A 9 -11.01 21.68 3.18
N THR A 10 -11.13 20.84 4.20
CA THR A 10 -12.42 20.52 4.82
C THR A 10 -12.86 21.56 5.85
N ARG A 11 -11.95 22.43 6.31
CA ARG A 11 -12.28 23.54 7.22
C ARG A 11 -12.81 24.74 6.45
N GLU A 12 -12.15 25.06 5.33
CA GLU A 12 -12.53 26.18 4.45
C GLU A 12 -13.46 25.75 3.30
N GLU A 13 -13.84 24.47 3.26
CA GLU A 13 -14.75 23.85 2.29
C GLU A 13 -14.42 24.15 0.82
N LYS A 14 -13.12 24.12 0.47
CA LYS A 14 -12.64 24.52 -0.87
C LYS A 14 -11.61 23.57 -1.46
N LEU A 15 -11.59 23.49 -2.79
CA LEU A 15 -10.50 22.86 -3.54
C LEU A 15 -9.22 23.70 -3.39
N VAL A 16 -8.15 23.08 -2.89
CA VAL A 16 -6.85 23.74 -2.69
C VAL A 16 -5.89 23.46 -3.83
N ALA A 17 -5.89 22.23 -4.35
CA ALA A 17 -4.97 21.83 -5.40
C ALA A 17 -5.49 20.65 -6.22
N LEU A 18 -4.98 20.54 -7.44
CA LEU A 18 -5.03 19.35 -8.28
C LEU A 18 -3.58 18.96 -8.59
N VAL A 19 -3.12 17.87 -8.02
CA VAL A 19 -1.72 17.44 -8.10
C VAL A 19 -1.59 16.36 -9.16
N ASP A 20 -0.76 16.58 -10.18
CA ASP A 20 -0.37 15.54 -11.13
C ASP A 20 0.48 14.46 -10.46
N THR A 21 0.18 13.20 -10.76
CA THR A 21 0.84 12.03 -10.16
C THR A 21 1.36 11.09 -11.24
N GLY A 22 0.87 9.85 -11.29
CA GLY A 22 1.12 8.86 -12.33
C GLY A 22 -0.20 8.34 -12.92
N SER A 23 -0.12 7.28 -13.73
CA SER A 23 -1.26 6.73 -14.46
C SER A 23 -2.27 6.06 -13.54
N ARG A 24 -3.49 6.63 -13.44
CA ARG A 24 -4.61 6.11 -12.64
C ARG A 24 -4.22 5.86 -11.16
N PRO A 25 -4.03 6.91 -10.35
CA PRO A 25 -3.76 6.75 -8.92
C PRO A 25 -4.91 6.01 -8.23
N HIS A 26 -4.58 5.02 -7.38
CA HIS A 26 -5.55 4.22 -6.64
C HIS A 26 -5.10 4.04 -5.18
N PRO A 27 -5.35 5.04 -4.32
CA PRO A 27 -4.83 5.04 -2.96
C PRO A 27 -5.58 4.13 -1.99
N GLY A 28 -6.85 3.82 -2.27
CA GLY A 28 -7.81 3.52 -1.21
C GLY A 28 -7.95 4.73 -0.28
N ARG A 29 -7.48 4.60 0.97
CA ARG A 29 -7.36 5.73 1.92
C ARG A 29 -5.98 6.45 1.83
N GLY A 30 -5.02 5.84 1.12
CA GLY A 30 -3.63 6.27 1.05
C GLY A 30 -2.85 5.99 2.33
N ALA A 31 -1.61 6.47 2.38
CA ALA A 31 -0.70 6.28 3.51
C ALA A 31 -0.05 7.60 3.94
N ASN A 32 -0.23 7.98 5.20
CA ASN A 32 0.39 9.19 5.77
C ASN A 32 1.61 8.83 6.61
N PHE A 33 2.72 9.54 6.43
CA PHE A 33 3.91 9.43 7.26
C PHE A 33 4.74 10.73 7.22
N VAL A 34 5.75 10.82 8.09
CA VAL A 34 6.67 11.96 8.11
C VAL A 34 7.92 11.60 7.31
N HIS A 35 8.13 12.26 6.18
CA HIS A 35 9.32 12.12 5.37
C HIS A 35 10.50 12.90 5.99
N PRO A 36 11.71 12.31 6.13
CA PRO A 36 12.85 12.97 6.77
C PRO A 36 13.24 14.33 6.16
N LYS A 37 13.04 14.49 4.84
CA LYS A 37 13.37 15.72 4.09
C LYS A 37 12.18 16.65 3.86
N PHE A 38 10.98 16.10 3.71
CA PHE A 38 9.82 16.84 3.17
C PHE A 38 8.74 17.11 4.22
N GLY A 39 8.91 16.59 5.45
CA GLY A 39 7.89 16.70 6.49
C GLY A 39 6.71 15.75 6.23
N PRO A 40 5.51 16.08 6.74
CA PRO A 40 4.30 15.27 6.54
C PRO A 40 3.94 15.09 5.06
N VAL A 41 3.84 13.84 4.63
CA VAL A 41 3.43 13.45 3.27
C VAL A 41 2.29 12.44 3.29
N TRP A 42 1.51 12.45 2.22
CA TRP A 42 0.52 11.42 1.88
C TRP A 42 0.97 10.70 0.61
N ALA A 43 0.81 9.38 0.56
CA ALA A 43 1.23 8.56 -0.56
C ALA A 43 0.09 7.78 -1.22
N THR A 44 0.20 7.61 -2.54
CA THR A 44 -0.65 6.75 -3.39
C THR A 44 0.19 5.90 -4.32
N SER A 45 -0.23 4.64 -4.51
CA SER A 45 0.21 3.79 -5.62
C SER A 45 -0.73 3.93 -6.82
N HIS A 46 -0.41 3.24 -7.92
CA HIS A 46 -1.08 3.40 -9.21
C HIS A 46 -1.52 2.07 -9.81
N LEU A 47 -2.64 2.12 -10.53
CA LEU A 47 -3.13 1.00 -11.33
C LEU A 47 -2.39 0.90 -12.66
N GLY A 48 -2.06 2.04 -13.27
CA GLY A 48 -1.56 2.10 -14.65
C GLY A 48 -0.05 1.93 -14.80
N ASP A 49 0.72 2.12 -13.73
CA ASP A 49 2.17 2.01 -13.71
C ASP A 49 2.68 1.65 -12.30
N GLU A 50 3.99 1.42 -12.18
CA GLU A 50 4.70 1.05 -10.97
C GLU A 50 4.97 2.21 -10.00
N SER A 51 4.51 3.42 -10.32
CA SER A 51 4.88 4.59 -9.53
C SER A 51 4.16 4.66 -8.20
N ILE A 52 4.80 5.29 -7.22
CA ILE A 52 4.21 5.69 -5.95
C ILE A 52 4.49 7.18 -5.78
N ALA A 53 3.44 7.99 -5.71
CA ALA A 53 3.54 9.44 -5.58
C ALA A 53 3.45 9.84 -4.11
N LEU A 54 4.39 10.67 -3.65
CA LEU A 54 4.39 11.28 -2.32
C LEU A 54 4.03 12.76 -2.47
N ILE A 55 2.99 13.21 -1.78
CA ILE A 55 2.47 14.58 -1.84
C ILE A 55 2.67 15.24 -0.48
N GLY A 56 3.26 16.43 -0.44
CA GLY A 56 3.41 17.21 0.80
C GLY A 56 2.05 17.70 1.33
N THR A 57 1.83 17.61 2.64
CA THR A 57 0.50 17.87 3.26
C THR A 57 0.51 18.93 4.37
N ASP A 58 1.63 19.61 4.59
CA ASP A 58 1.80 20.58 5.67
C ASP A 58 2.05 22.00 5.13
N PRO A 59 0.98 22.77 4.84
CA PRO A 59 1.11 24.15 4.35
C PRO A 59 1.61 25.15 5.39
N GLU A 60 1.60 24.81 6.69
CA GLU A 60 2.01 25.75 7.74
C GLU A 60 3.51 25.70 7.97
N LYS A 61 4.08 24.50 8.18
CA LYS A 61 5.51 24.35 8.52
C LYS A 61 6.36 23.94 7.32
N HIS A 62 5.75 23.39 6.28
CA HIS A 62 6.43 22.98 5.05
C HIS A 62 5.78 23.58 3.78
N PRO A 63 5.51 24.91 3.76
CA PRO A 63 4.75 25.56 2.67
C PRO A 63 5.38 25.36 1.28
N GLN A 64 6.70 25.21 1.20
CA GLN A 64 7.42 24.98 -0.06
C GLN A 64 7.04 23.63 -0.73
N TYR A 65 6.57 22.67 0.06
CA TYR A 65 6.25 21.29 -0.37
C TYR A 65 4.75 21.00 -0.39
N ALA A 66 3.94 21.80 0.30
CA ALA A 66 2.51 21.58 0.40
C ALA A 66 1.85 21.50 -0.97
N TRP A 67 1.05 20.44 -1.15
CA TRP A 67 0.25 20.16 -2.34
C TRP A 67 1.07 20.00 -3.62
N LYS A 68 2.31 19.53 -3.50
CA LYS A 68 3.17 19.15 -4.62
C LYS A 68 3.56 17.69 -4.49
N MET A 69 3.72 17.01 -5.61
CA MET A 69 4.41 15.72 -5.64
C MET A 69 5.89 15.97 -5.33
N VAL A 70 6.31 15.61 -4.12
CA VAL A 70 7.66 15.87 -3.61
C VAL A 70 8.65 14.78 -3.97
N GLN A 71 8.16 13.57 -4.21
CA GLN A 71 8.97 12.42 -4.59
C GLN A 71 8.10 11.39 -5.32
N LYS A 72 8.73 10.69 -6.26
CA LYS A 72 8.23 9.49 -6.92
C LYS A 72 9.09 8.31 -6.48
N LEU A 73 8.48 7.23 -6.00
CA LEU A 73 9.13 5.93 -5.81
C LEU A 73 8.65 4.98 -6.91
N GLU A 74 9.39 3.88 -7.12
CA GLU A 74 9.03 2.82 -8.06
C GLU A 74 8.84 1.52 -7.28
N GLY A 75 7.67 0.89 -7.43
CA GLY A 75 7.30 -0.39 -6.83
C GLY A 75 7.59 -1.57 -7.76
N GLN A 76 6.88 -2.67 -7.55
CA GLN A 76 7.09 -3.91 -8.33
C GLN A 76 6.54 -3.82 -9.75
N GLY A 77 5.50 -3.02 -9.97
CA GLY A 77 4.74 -2.99 -11.22
C GLY A 77 3.40 -2.27 -11.07
N GLY A 78 2.69 -2.11 -12.17
CA GLY A 78 1.30 -1.63 -12.17
C GLY A 78 0.31 -2.62 -11.55
N GLY A 79 -0.94 -2.19 -11.46
CA GLY A 79 -2.03 -2.98 -10.88
C GLY A 79 -2.12 -2.91 -9.35
N SER A 80 -1.49 -1.93 -8.71
CA SER A 80 -1.63 -1.70 -7.28
C SER A 80 -3.03 -1.19 -6.93
N LEU A 81 -3.58 -1.68 -5.81
CA LEU A 81 -4.86 -1.23 -5.26
C LEU A 81 -4.71 -0.53 -3.92
N PHE A 82 -3.75 -0.94 -3.09
CA PHE A 82 -3.58 -0.37 -1.77
C PHE A 82 -2.11 -0.14 -1.41
N ILE A 83 -1.93 0.98 -0.73
CA ILE A 83 -0.71 1.38 -0.03
C ILE A 83 -1.03 1.55 1.45
N LYS A 84 -0.13 1.12 2.35
CA LYS A 84 -0.39 1.18 3.78
C LYS A 84 0.87 1.43 4.62
N THR A 85 0.69 2.22 5.68
CA THR A 85 1.64 2.37 6.78
C THR A 85 0.85 2.60 8.08
N HIS A 86 1.55 2.73 9.20
CA HIS A 86 0.99 3.02 10.52
C HIS A 86 1.94 3.95 11.30
N PRO A 87 1.45 4.86 12.17
CA PRO A 87 2.31 5.80 12.91
C PRO A 87 3.43 5.17 13.77
N LYS A 88 3.30 3.88 14.11
CA LYS A 88 4.31 3.11 14.87
C LYS A 88 5.18 2.21 14.00
N SER A 89 4.84 2.08 12.73
CA SER A 89 5.61 1.31 11.75
C SER A 89 6.66 2.21 11.11
N LYS A 90 7.77 1.60 10.69
CA LYS A 90 8.80 2.24 9.85
C LYS A 90 8.72 1.77 8.40
N ARG A 91 7.60 1.15 8.02
CA ARG A 91 7.44 0.43 6.76
C ARG A 91 6.30 1.02 5.94
N LEU A 92 6.45 0.97 4.63
CA LEU A 92 5.40 1.30 3.67
C LEU A 92 5.16 0.08 2.79
N TYR A 93 3.96 -0.46 2.85
CA TYR A 93 3.55 -1.67 2.14
C TYR A 93 2.74 -1.30 0.91
N VAL A 94 3.07 -1.91 -0.23
CA VAL A 94 2.39 -1.66 -1.51
C VAL A 94 2.06 -3.00 -2.16
N ASP A 95 0.77 -3.23 -2.42
CA ASP A 95 0.34 -4.42 -3.16
C ASP A 95 0.41 -4.21 -4.68
N THR A 96 0.35 -5.31 -5.42
CA THR A 96 0.30 -5.33 -6.88
C THR A 96 -0.84 -6.24 -7.35
N THR A 97 -1.99 -6.15 -6.67
CA THR A 97 -3.11 -7.09 -6.76
C THR A 97 -3.52 -7.45 -8.20
N LEU A 98 -3.61 -6.46 -9.09
CA LEU A 98 -4.09 -6.60 -10.46
C LEU A 98 -2.97 -6.74 -11.49
N ASN A 99 -1.73 -6.91 -11.05
CA ASN A 99 -0.63 -7.17 -11.96
C ASN A 99 -0.90 -8.47 -12.77
N PRO A 100 -0.56 -8.50 -14.07
CA PRO A 100 -0.72 -9.70 -14.90
C PRO A 100 0.24 -10.83 -14.48
N GLU A 101 1.41 -10.50 -13.94
CA GLU A 101 2.39 -11.48 -13.49
C GLU A 101 1.97 -12.05 -12.13
N ALA A 102 1.80 -13.37 -12.06
CA ALA A 102 1.28 -14.05 -10.88
C ALA A 102 2.19 -13.86 -9.65
N GLU A 103 3.52 -13.85 -9.82
CA GLU A 103 4.48 -13.62 -8.74
C GLU A 103 4.34 -12.21 -8.14
N LEU A 104 4.13 -11.20 -8.98
CA LEU A 104 3.91 -9.83 -8.53
C LEU A 104 2.54 -9.67 -7.89
N ALA A 105 1.50 -10.28 -8.47
CA ALA A 105 0.16 -10.26 -7.90
C ALA A 105 0.08 -10.99 -6.55
N ALA A 106 1.00 -11.92 -6.28
CA ALA A 106 1.05 -12.72 -5.06
C ALA A 106 2.06 -12.22 -4.01
N SER A 107 2.63 -11.02 -4.19
CA SER A 107 3.66 -10.47 -3.30
C SER A 107 3.38 -9.01 -2.90
N ILE A 108 4.15 -8.51 -1.92
CA ILE A 108 4.07 -7.13 -1.42
C ILE A 108 5.46 -6.50 -1.43
N ALA A 109 5.58 -5.29 -1.98
CA ALA A 109 6.76 -4.45 -1.79
C ALA A 109 6.71 -3.73 -0.44
N VAL A 110 7.86 -3.67 0.24
CA VAL A 110 8.02 -3.02 1.54
C VAL A 110 9.19 -2.06 1.51
N PHE A 111 8.89 -0.76 1.67
CA PHE A 111 9.91 0.27 1.73
C PHE A 111 10.29 0.57 3.19
N ASP A 112 11.56 0.92 3.42
CA ASP A 112 12.07 1.45 4.68
C ASP A 112 11.82 2.97 4.73
N LEU A 113 10.83 3.43 5.50
CA LEU A 113 10.50 4.85 5.63
C LEU A 113 11.65 5.67 6.27
N THR A 114 12.62 5.02 6.90
CA THR A 114 13.80 5.70 7.44
C THR A 114 14.88 5.94 6.37
N ASN A 115 14.81 5.24 5.23
CA ASN A 115 15.69 5.41 4.10
C ASN A 115 15.02 4.92 2.80
N LEU A 116 14.27 5.81 2.16
CA LEU A 116 13.54 5.53 0.92
C LEU A 116 14.43 5.43 -0.34
N ASP A 117 15.72 5.71 -0.22
CA ASP A 117 16.69 5.48 -1.32
C ASP A 117 17.12 4.01 -1.39
N LYS A 118 16.83 3.21 -0.34
CA LYS A 118 17.05 1.77 -0.37
C LYS A 118 16.02 1.09 -1.28
N PRO A 119 16.42 0.01 -1.99
CA PRO A 119 15.47 -0.86 -2.66
C PRO A 119 14.42 -1.39 -1.68
N TYR A 120 13.20 -1.59 -2.16
CA TYR A 120 12.15 -2.26 -1.39
C TYR A 120 12.51 -3.74 -1.16
N GLU A 121 12.01 -4.29 -0.05
CA GLU A 121 12.00 -5.73 0.20
C GLU A 121 10.72 -6.35 -0.39
N VAL A 122 10.79 -7.58 -0.86
CA VAL A 122 9.62 -8.31 -1.40
C VAL A 122 9.20 -9.39 -0.41
N LEU A 123 7.94 -9.34 0.02
CA LEU A 123 7.35 -10.38 0.86
C LEU A 123 6.52 -11.36 0.00
N PRO A 124 6.85 -12.66 0.01
CA PRO A 124 6.14 -13.66 -0.78
C PRO A 124 4.85 -14.11 -0.07
N ILE A 125 3.91 -13.18 0.11
CA ILE A 125 2.69 -13.38 0.91
C ILE A 125 1.84 -14.56 0.39
N GLY A 126 1.70 -14.70 -0.93
CA GLY A 126 0.99 -15.83 -1.54
C GLY A 126 1.67 -17.17 -1.25
N GLU A 127 3.00 -17.24 -1.20
CA GLU A 127 3.75 -18.43 -0.79
C GLU A 127 3.58 -18.71 0.71
N TRP A 128 3.69 -17.68 1.54
CA TRP A 128 3.49 -17.78 2.99
C TRP A 128 2.10 -18.26 3.40
N SER A 129 1.11 -18.09 2.52
CA SER A 129 -0.22 -18.66 2.73
C SER A 129 -0.23 -20.18 2.70
N GLU A 130 0.78 -20.83 2.10
CA GLU A 130 0.92 -22.27 1.83
C GLU A 130 -0.11 -22.82 0.83
N ILE A 131 -0.82 -21.94 0.10
CA ILE A 131 -1.75 -22.34 -0.96
C ILE A 131 -0.93 -22.52 -2.24
N THR A 132 -1.10 -23.65 -2.91
CA THR A 132 -0.38 -23.99 -4.15
C THR A 132 -1.20 -23.77 -5.42
N GLU A 133 -2.52 -23.62 -5.28
CA GLU A 133 -3.45 -23.42 -6.40
C GLU A 133 -3.88 -21.95 -6.58
N GLY A 134 -4.27 -21.62 -7.82
CA GLY A 134 -4.77 -20.29 -8.17
C GLY A 134 -3.68 -19.22 -8.26
N VAL A 135 -4.10 -18.02 -8.64
CA VAL A 135 -3.19 -16.86 -8.80
C VAL A 135 -2.76 -16.32 -7.43
N ARG A 136 -3.57 -16.53 -6.37
CA ARG A 136 -3.29 -16.08 -5.00
C ARG A 136 -3.05 -14.58 -4.93
N ARG A 137 -3.94 -13.79 -5.56
CA ARG A 137 -3.81 -12.33 -5.61
C ARG A 137 -3.82 -11.79 -4.19
N VAL A 138 -2.76 -11.11 -3.80
CA VAL A 138 -2.63 -10.51 -2.48
C VAL A 138 -3.19 -9.12 -2.53
N VAL A 139 -4.10 -8.81 -1.61
CA VAL A 139 -4.80 -7.53 -1.61
C VAL A 139 -4.91 -6.94 -0.21
N GLN A 140 -4.68 -5.62 -0.14
CA GLN A 140 -4.95 -4.75 1.00
C GLN A 140 -4.22 -5.16 2.28
N GLY A 141 -3.13 -4.46 2.62
CA GLY A 141 -2.58 -4.53 3.97
C GLY A 141 -3.45 -3.77 4.96
N GLU A 142 -3.76 -4.34 6.13
CA GLU A 142 -4.41 -3.64 7.25
C GLU A 142 -3.68 -3.95 8.56
N PHE A 143 -3.40 -2.90 9.33
CA PHE A 143 -2.70 -3.04 10.61
C PHE A 143 -3.66 -3.41 11.73
N ASN A 144 -3.16 -4.16 12.71
CA ASN A 144 -3.83 -4.29 14.00
C ASN A 144 -3.78 -2.98 14.79
N LYS A 145 -4.53 -2.89 15.90
CA LYS A 145 -4.56 -1.70 16.77
C LYS A 145 -3.19 -1.29 17.32
N ALA A 146 -2.32 -2.27 17.58
CA ALA A 146 -0.99 -2.00 18.14
C ALA A 146 -0.03 -1.42 17.10
N GLY A 147 -0.27 -1.67 15.82
CA GLY A 147 0.58 -1.27 14.71
C GLY A 147 1.85 -2.10 14.57
N ASP A 148 1.86 -3.32 15.11
CA ASP A 148 3.00 -4.25 15.09
C ASP A 148 2.74 -5.50 14.23
N GLU A 149 1.52 -5.65 13.71
CA GLU A 149 1.15 -6.66 12.74
C GLU A 149 0.44 -6.01 11.56
N ILE A 150 0.72 -6.49 10.36
CA ILE A 150 -0.02 -6.16 9.15
C ILE A 150 -0.57 -7.43 8.49
N TRP A 151 -1.82 -7.36 8.09
CA TRP A 151 -2.64 -8.48 7.65
C TRP A 151 -2.95 -8.32 6.16
N PHE A 152 -2.79 -9.38 5.38
CA PHE A 152 -3.06 -9.39 3.94
C PHE A 152 -4.03 -10.49 3.57
N SER A 153 -4.97 -10.20 2.68
CA SER A 153 -5.85 -11.24 2.12
C SER A 153 -5.15 -11.89 0.94
N VAL A 154 -5.11 -13.22 0.92
CA VAL A 154 -4.77 -14.01 -0.27
C VAL A 154 -6.09 -14.40 -0.93
N TRP A 155 -6.45 -13.64 -1.94
CA TRP A 155 -7.73 -13.68 -2.62
C TRP A 155 -7.67 -14.61 -3.84
N ASN A 156 -8.37 -15.74 -3.71
CA ASN A 156 -8.55 -16.72 -4.76
C ASN A 156 -10.02 -16.80 -5.19
N ALA A 157 -10.33 -17.63 -6.20
CA ALA A 157 -11.70 -17.83 -6.67
C ALA A 157 -12.58 -18.50 -5.61
N LYS A 158 -13.91 -18.38 -5.75
CA LYS A 158 -14.89 -18.92 -4.80
C LYS A 158 -14.73 -20.42 -4.51
N ASN A 159 -14.29 -21.18 -5.51
CA ASN A 159 -14.09 -22.62 -5.45
C ASN A 159 -12.64 -23.04 -5.15
N GLN A 160 -11.78 -22.09 -4.76
CA GLN A 160 -10.38 -22.31 -4.44
C GLN A 160 -10.11 -21.89 -2.99
N GLU A 161 -9.08 -22.47 -2.38
CA GLU A 161 -8.68 -22.08 -1.03
C GLU A 161 -8.19 -20.62 -0.99
N SER A 162 -8.51 -19.91 0.09
CA SER A 162 -8.05 -18.54 0.38
C SER A 162 -7.51 -18.47 1.81
N ALA A 163 -6.77 -17.41 2.12
CA ALA A 163 -6.20 -17.23 3.45
C ALA A 163 -6.08 -15.74 3.84
N ILE A 164 -5.82 -15.48 5.11
CA ILE A 164 -5.26 -14.21 5.57
C ILE A 164 -3.87 -14.49 6.14
N VAL A 165 -2.86 -13.79 5.66
CA VAL A 165 -1.48 -13.89 6.15
C VAL A 165 -1.19 -12.70 7.05
N ILE A 166 -0.66 -12.97 8.24
CA ILE A 166 -0.26 -11.97 9.23
C ILE A 166 1.26 -11.88 9.22
N VAL A 167 1.78 -10.67 9.07
CA VAL A 167 3.21 -10.35 9.07
C VAL A 167 3.54 -9.55 10.32
N ASP A 168 4.63 -9.90 10.97
CA ASP A 168 5.23 -9.09 12.04
C ASP A 168 5.95 -7.88 11.40
N ASP A 169 5.47 -6.66 11.67
CA ASP A 169 5.93 -5.43 11.01
C ASP A 169 7.41 -5.12 11.30
N LYS A 170 7.87 -5.46 12.50
CA LYS A 170 9.24 -5.18 12.94
C LYS A 170 10.25 -6.06 12.23
N THR A 171 9.92 -7.34 12.11
CA THR A 171 10.84 -8.37 11.59
C THR A 171 10.63 -8.69 10.12
N LEU A 172 9.51 -8.25 9.53
CA LEU A 172 9.07 -8.58 8.17
C LEU A 172 8.95 -10.10 7.94
N LYS A 173 8.59 -10.85 8.97
CA LYS A 173 8.43 -12.32 8.90
C LYS A 173 6.97 -12.72 8.99
N LYS A 174 6.61 -13.85 8.36
CA LYS A 174 5.34 -14.53 8.57
C LYS A 174 5.14 -14.78 10.07
N LYS A 175 4.05 -14.25 10.62
CA LYS A 175 3.65 -14.45 12.02
C LYS A 175 2.60 -15.54 12.15
N ALA A 176 1.59 -15.52 11.29
CA ALA A 176 0.51 -16.50 11.29
C ALA A 176 -0.20 -16.55 9.92
N VAL A 177 -0.99 -17.61 9.71
CA VAL A 177 -1.90 -17.76 8.57
C VAL A 177 -3.26 -18.17 9.12
N ILE A 178 -4.30 -17.44 8.74
CA ILE A 178 -5.69 -17.79 9.05
C ILE A 178 -6.27 -18.50 7.83
N ARG A 179 -6.75 -19.73 8.05
CA ARG A 179 -7.51 -20.54 7.10
C ARG A 179 -8.76 -21.04 7.78
N ASP A 180 -9.86 -21.05 7.04
CA ASP A 180 -11.14 -21.58 7.51
C ASP A 180 -12.00 -21.92 6.28
N PRO A 181 -12.73 -23.04 6.24
CA PRO A 181 -13.63 -23.34 5.13
C PRO A 181 -14.69 -22.25 4.86
N ARG A 182 -15.01 -21.42 5.85
CA ARG A 182 -15.92 -20.28 5.75
C ARG A 182 -15.25 -19.03 5.16
N LEU A 183 -13.91 -18.98 5.11
CA LEU A 183 -13.13 -17.86 4.60
C LEU A 183 -13.09 -17.88 3.06
N VAL A 184 -14.24 -17.68 2.44
CA VAL A 184 -14.41 -17.70 0.99
C VAL A 184 -14.18 -16.30 0.43
N THR A 185 -13.24 -16.16 -0.51
CA THR A 185 -12.94 -14.90 -1.22
C THR A 185 -12.70 -13.68 -0.29
N PRO A 186 -11.79 -13.76 0.71
CA PRO A 186 -11.51 -12.64 1.60
C PRO A 186 -10.90 -11.47 0.82
N THR A 187 -11.42 -10.26 1.03
CA THR A 187 -10.95 -9.04 0.34
C THR A 187 -10.62 -7.95 1.37
N GLY A 188 -11.58 -7.05 1.66
CA GLY A 188 -11.41 -5.95 2.61
C GLY A 188 -11.34 -6.41 4.06
N LYS A 189 -10.43 -5.80 4.83
CA LYS A 189 -10.20 -5.98 6.27
C LYS A 189 -10.20 -4.60 6.95
N PHE A 190 -10.84 -4.45 8.10
CA PHE A 190 -11.01 -3.17 8.80
C PHE A 190 -10.91 -3.36 10.31
#